data_AF-A0AAE3LG69-F1
#
_entry.id   AF-A0AAE3LG69-F1
#
_cell.length_a   1.000
_cell.length_b   1.000
_cell.length_c   1.000
_cell.angle_alpha   90.00
_cell.angle_beta   90.00
_cell.angle_gamma   90.00
#
_symmetry.space_group_name_H-M   'P 1'
#
loop_
_entity.id
_entity.type
_entity.pdbx_description
1 polymer ?
#
loop_
_entity_poly.entity_id
_entity_poly.type
_entity_poly.pdbx_seq_one_letter_code
_entity_poly.pdbx_strand_id
1 'polypeptide(L)'
;MRRFAVGVQSNVRTFLRTPLNVVLAIALPLVVIEGWGQAMAGLPSMPTVEAIPIDLGRLLGGVFGVAIIAGLMGLVQMIDARDADQRLVRTGYPPRVLLATRLATLTTVTVVVAGVNYGILRLTLEPDAPVAAFGFLALAGLVYAFIGALVGAVMPRLFEGSLVVVFLAMMDAFLSGDSPLAADVPDFVQYFPLYHPKQLLQSAVFDGTFATGDLLFVGGYVLVLLVAVTVIFGRTMRTAGGWSV
;
A
#
# COMPACT_ATOMS: atom_id res chain seq x y z
N MET A 1 2.43 19.54 -21.75
CA MET A 1 2.74 18.09 -21.84
C MET A 1 4.24 17.80 -21.98
N ARG A 2 4.97 18.38 -22.96
CA ARG A 2 6.40 18.06 -23.21
C ARG A 2 7.35 18.31 -22.03
N ARG A 3 7.15 19.38 -21.24
CA ARG A 3 7.98 19.69 -20.04
C ARG A 3 7.74 18.74 -18.86
N PHE A 4 6.50 18.28 -18.67
CA PHE A 4 6.14 17.29 -17.66
C PHE A 4 6.78 15.93 -17.97
N ALA A 5 6.68 15.49 -19.23
CA ALA A 5 7.32 14.27 -19.70
C ALA A 5 8.84 14.29 -19.50
N VAL A 6 9.51 15.41 -19.81
CA VAL A 6 10.97 15.57 -19.62
C VAL A 6 11.35 15.53 -18.13
N GLY A 7 10.56 16.14 -17.24
CA GLY A 7 10.80 16.09 -15.80
C GLY A 7 10.64 14.69 -15.21
N VAL A 8 9.56 13.97 -15.59
CA VAL A 8 9.34 12.57 -15.20
C VAL A 8 10.46 11.68 -15.75
N GLN A 9 10.82 11.85 -17.03
CA GLN A 9 11.89 11.09 -17.66
C GLN A 9 13.24 11.35 -17.01
N SER A 10 13.52 12.59 -16.60
CA SER A 10 14.75 12.92 -15.87
C SER A 10 14.81 12.22 -14.51
N ASN A 11 13.74 12.25 -13.72
CA ASN A 11 13.70 11.60 -12.41
C ASN A 11 13.79 10.07 -12.54
N VAL A 12 13.05 9.47 -13.47
CA VAL A 12 13.12 8.03 -13.75
C VAL A 12 14.53 7.65 -14.20
N ARG A 13 15.14 8.42 -15.09
CA ARG A 13 16.50 8.14 -15.58
C ARG A 13 17.55 8.31 -14.50
N THR A 14 17.41 9.29 -13.60
CA THR A 14 18.27 9.43 -12.43
C THR A 14 18.10 8.25 -11.48
N PHE A 15 16.86 7.84 -11.18
CA PHE A 15 16.57 6.68 -10.35
C PHE A 15 17.18 5.39 -10.91
N LEU A 16 17.03 5.15 -12.22
CA LEU A 16 17.60 3.99 -12.91
C LEU A 16 19.12 4.04 -13.07
N ARG A 17 19.73 5.23 -13.05
CA ARG A 17 21.19 5.41 -13.16
C ARG A 17 21.91 5.26 -11.83
N THR A 18 21.21 5.37 -10.72
CA THR A 18 21.78 5.09 -9.40
C THR A 18 21.63 3.60 -9.14
N PRO A 19 22.69 2.77 -9.34
CA PRO A 19 22.57 1.31 -9.24
C PRO A 19 22.07 0.89 -7.85
N LEU A 20 22.46 1.63 -6.82
CA LEU A 20 21.98 1.42 -5.46
C LEU A 20 20.45 1.55 -5.34
N ASN A 21 19.82 2.52 -6.01
CA ASN A 21 18.37 2.71 -5.92
C ASN A 21 17.62 1.55 -6.58
N VAL A 22 18.10 1.08 -7.73
CA VAL A 22 17.52 -0.06 -8.42
C VAL A 22 17.72 -1.34 -7.61
N VAL A 23 18.94 -1.55 -7.09
CA VAL A 23 19.26 -2.69 -6.23
C VAL A 23 18.36 -2.67 -5.00
N LEU A 24 18.22 -1.54 -4.31
CA LEU A 24 17.34 -1.44 -3.13
C LEU A 24 15.86 -1.64 -3.50
N ALA A 25 15.40 -1.12 -4.64
CA ALA A 25 14.02 -1.27 -5.08
C ALA A 25 13.62 -2.73 -5.38
N ILE A 26 14.58 -3.58 -5.74
CA ILE A 26 14.34 -5.00 -6.01
C ILE A 26 14.71 -5.85 -4.80
N ALA A 27 15.85 -5.57 -4.16
CA ALA A 27 16.34 -6.33 -3.02
C ALA A 27 15.42 -6.18 -1.80
N LEU A 28 14.84 -5.01 -1.56
CA LEU A 28 13.98 -4.81 -0.40
C LEU A 28 12.71 -5.67 -0.48
N PRO A 29 11.90 -5.62 -1.55
CA PRO A 29 10.76 -6.52 -1.67
C PRO A 29 11.17 -8.00 -1.68
N LEU A 30 12.28 -8.36 -2.34
CA LEU A 30 12.79 -9.73 -2.35
C LEU A 30 13.11 -10.24 -0.94
N VAL A 31 13.84 -9.45 -0.14
CA VAL A 31 14.18 -9.79 1.24
C VAL A 31 12.93 -9.90 2.10
N VAL A 32 11.95 -9.03 1.90
CA VAL A 32 10.68 -9.09 2.64
C VAL A 32 9.89 -10.35 2.27
N ILE A 33 9.73 -10.66 0.98
CA ILE A 33 8.97 -11.81 0.50
C ILE A 33 9.64 -13.12 0.95
N GLU A 34 10.94 -13.29 0.70
CA GLU A 34 11.66 -14.50 1.09
C GLU A 34 11.85 -14.59 2.60
N GLY A 35 12.24 -13.49 3.25
CA GLY A 35 12.45 -13.45 4.69
C GLY A 35 11.17 -13.79 5.46
N TRP A 36 10.02 -13.26 5.03
CA TRP A 36 8.73 -13.60 5.61
C TRP A 36 8.33 -15.04 5.31
N GLY A 37 8.52 -15.51 4.07
CA GLY A 37 8.26 -16.90 3.68
C GLY A 37 9.03 -17.90 4.53
N GLN A 38 10.33 -17.70 4.69
CA GLN A 38 11.20 -18.54 5.52
C GLN A 38 10.85 -18.43 7.01
N ALA A 39 10.56 -17.23 7.50
CA ALA A 39 10.18 -17.03 8.90
C ALA A 39 8.88 -17.76 9.25
N MET A 40 7.88 -17.74 8.36
CA MET A 40 6.61 -18.44 8.57
C MET A 40 6.75 -19.96 8.40
N ALA A 41 7.47 -20.42 7.36
CA ALA A 41 7.70 -21.85 7.14
C ALA A 41 8.56 -22.50 8.23
N GLY A 42 9.38 -21.72 8.93
CA GLY A 42 10.18 -22.19 10.06
C GLY A 42 9.38 -22.42 11.35
N LEU A 43 8.11 -22.00 11.41
CA LEU A 43 7.28 -22.21 12.60
C LEU A 43 6.77 -23.66 12.65
N PRO A 44 6.97 -24.39 13.75
CA PRO A 44 6.46 -25.75 13.90
C PRO A 44 4.94 -25.74 14.02
N SER A 45 4.29 -26.81 13.55
CA SER A 45 2.88 -27.06 13.82
C SER A 45 2.64 -27.14 15.32
N MET A 46 1.64 -26.42 15.81
CA MET A 46 1.16 -26.48 17.18
C MET A 46 -0.13 -27.32 17.24
N PRO A 47 -0.54 -27.83 18.43
CA PRO A 47 -1.75 -28.65 18.55
C PRO A 47 -3.03 -28.04 17.97
N THR A 48 -3.07 -26.71 17.83
CA THR A 48 -4.23 -25.96 17.35
C THR A 48 -3.94 -25.13 16.09
N VAL A 49 -2.70 -25.10 15.59
CA VAL A 49 -2.29 -24.27 14.45
C VAL A 49 -1.36 -25.06 13.53
N GLU A 50 -1.75 -25.22 12.27
CA GLU A 50 -0.92 -25.90 11.27
C GLU A 50 0.26 -25.03 10.82
N ALA A 51 1.32 -25.70 10.35
CA ALA A 51 2.48 -24.99 9.82
C ALA A 51 2.11 -24.26 8.53
N ILE A 52 2.53 -23.01 8.41
CA ILE A 52 2.26 -22.17 7.24
C ILE A 52 3.17 -22.63 6.09
N PRO A 53 2.62 -23.03 4.93
CA PRO A 53 3.43 -23.35 3.76
C PRO A 53 4.29 -22.16 3.33
N ILE A 54 5.51 -22.43 2.86
CA ILE A 54 6.44 -21.38 2.40
C ILE A 54 5.81 -20.45 1.35
N ASP A 55 4.97 -21.01 0.49
CA ASP A 55 4.32 -20.27 -0.59
C ASP A 55 3.29 -19.27 -0.07
N LEU A 56 2.52 -19.67 0.94
CA LEU A 56 1.60 -18.78 1.64
C LEU A 56 2.40 -17.70 2.40
N GLY A 57 3.48 -18.08 3.08
CA GLY A 57 4.37 -17.13 3.74
C GLY A 57 4.95 -16.07 2.77
N ARG A 58 5.38 -16.47 1.57
CA ARG A 58 5.85 -15.54 0.53
C ARG A 58 4.75 -14.60 0.05
N LEU A 59 3.53 -15.12 -0.13
CA LEU A 59 2.35 -14.32 -0.50
C LEU A 59 2.07 -13.26 0.55
N LEU A 60 2.05 -13.62 1.83
CA LEU A 60 1.87 -12.68 2.95
C LEU A 60 2.99 -11.64 2.99
N GLY A 61 4.24 -12.05 2.76
CA GLY A 61 5.38 -11.15 2.63
C GLY A 61 5.21 -10.15 1.48
N GLY A 62 4.65 -10.58 0.35
CA GLY A 62 4.35 -9.69 -0.79
C GLY A 62 3.28 -8.65 -0.46
N VAL A 63 2.20 -9.06 0.22
CA VAL A 63 1.14 -8.14 0.68
C VAL A 63 1.73 -7.11 1.65
N PHE A 64 2.49 -7.58 2.64
CA PHE A 64 3.14 -6.72 3.64
C PHE A 64 4.16 -5.75 3.01
N GLY A 65 4.98 -6.23 2.08
CA GLY A 65 5.97 -5.43 1.36
C GLY A 65 5.32 -4.30 0.56
N VAL A 66 4.26 -4.62 -0.19
CA VAL A 66 3.48 -3.61 -0.92
C VAL A 66 2.82 -2.62 0.04
N ALA A 67 2.23 -3.10 1.14
CA ALA A 67 1.55 -2.26 2.13
C ALA A 67 2.50 -1.23 2.76
N ILE A 68 3.69 -1.66 3.21
CA ILE A 68 4.68 -0.73 3.79
C ILE A 68 5.15 0.29 2.75
N ILE A 69 5.56 -0.16 1.56
CA ILE A 69 6.14 0.76 0.56
C ILE A 69 5.08 1.75 0.08
N ALA A 70 3.88 1.27 -0.27
CA ALA A 70 2.79 2.12 -0.73
C ALA A 70 2.30 3.06 0.37
N GLY A 71 2.19 2.59 1.62
CA GLY A 71 1.82 3.40 2.76
C GLY A 71 2.83 4.51 3.06
N LEU A 72 4.12 4.21 3.06
CA LEU A 72 5.16 5.22 3.24
C LEU A 72 5.18 6.23 2.10
N MET A 73 4.96 5.79 0.85
CA MET A 73 4.83 6.70 -0.29
C MET A 73 3.62 7.64 -0.14
N GLY A 74 2.47 7.12 0.30
CA GLY A 74 1.29 7.94 0.59
C GLY A 74 1.54 8.98 1.69
N LEU A 75 2.24 8.57 2.74
CA LEU A 75 2.67 9.45 3.84
C LEU A 75 3.57 10.59 3.34
N VAL A 76 4.68 10.24 2.69
CA VAL A 76 5.66 11.20 2.17
C VAL A 76 4.97 12.16 1.19
N GLN A 77 4.20 11.62 0.25
CA GLN A 77 3.49 12.41 -0.73
C GLN A 77 2.56 13.43 -0.08
N MET A 78 1.86 13.07 1.00
CA MET A 78 0.94 13.99 1.68
C MET A 78 1.68 15.07 2.49
N ILE A 79 2.77 14.71 3.17
CA ILE A 79 3.57 15.65 3.96
C ILE A 79 4.26 16.66 3.03
N ASP A 80 4.95 16.19 1.99
CA ASP A 80 5.72 17.04 1.06
C ASP A 80 4.82 17.95 0.20
N ALA A 81 3.62 17.47 -0.13
CA ALA A 81 2.67 18.23 -0.94
C ALA A 81 2.09 19.44 -0.22
N ARG A 82 2.07 19.45 1.11
CA ARG A 82 1.25 20.36 1.92
C ARG A 82 1.57 21.83 1.67
N ASP A 83 2.84 22.21 1.73
CA ASP A 83 3.27 23.60 1.56
C ASP A 83 3.10 24.09 0.11
N ALA A 84 3.41 23.22 -0.85
CA ALA A 84 3.26 23.52 -2.27
C ALA A 84 1.79 23.73 -2.64
N ASP A 85 0.90 22.85 -2.16
CA ASP A 85 -0.53 22.91 -2.44
C ASP A 85 -1.17 24.15 -1.79
N GLN A 86 -0.76 24.52 -0.56
CA GLN A 86 -1.22 25.76 0.08
C GLN A 86 -0.86 27.01 -0.73
N ARG A 87 0.37 27.08 -1.27
CA ARG A 87 0.79 28.20 -2.13
C ARG A 87 -0.01 28.24 -3.44
N LEU A 88 -0.29 27.09 -4.04
CA LEU A 88 -1.10 27.00 -5.27
C LEU A 88 -2.55 27.42 -5.04
N VAL A 89 -3.16 27.00 -3.92
CA VAL A 89 -4.53 27.41 -3.58
C VAL A 89 -4.61 28.93 -3.33
N ARG A 90 -3.61 29.51 -2.65
CA ARG A 90 -3.53 30.96 -2.42
C ARG A 90 -3.39 31.79 -3.70
N THR A 91 -2.84 31.20 -4.77
CA THR A 91 -2.73 31.86 -6.08
C THR A 91 -3.97 31.63 -6.96
N GLY A 92 -5.05 31.04 -6.42
CA GLY A 92 -6.32 30.83 -7.11
C GLY A 92 -6.45 29.48 -7.83
N TYR A 93 -5.51 28.55 -7.62
CA TYR A 93 -5.58 27.24 -8.25
C TYR A 93 -6.71 26.37 -7.64
N PRO A 94 -7.53 25.68 -8.45
CA PRO A 94 -8.67 24.91 -7.95
C PRO A 94 -8.22 23.70 -7.09
N PRO A 95 -8.65 23.59 -5.82
CA PRO A 95 -8.25 22.50 -4.93
C PRO A 95 -8.62 21.10 -5.43
N ARG A 96 -9.70 20.99 -6.20
CA ARG A 96 -10.16 19.72 -6.81
C ARG A 96 -9.16 19.17 -7.82
N VAL A 97 -8.52 20.05 -8.59
CA VAL A 97 -7.52 19.64 -9.60
C VAL A 97 -6.22 19.20 -8.94
N LEU A 98 -5.82 19.87 -7.84
CA LEU A 98 -4.68 19.44 -7.03
C LEU A 98 -4.93 18.04 -6.45
N LEU A 99 -6.07 17.85 -5.80
CA LEU A 99 -6.42 16.57 -5.21
C LEU A 99 -6.46 15.46 -6.26
N ALA A 100 -7.10 15.69 -7.41
CA ALA A 100 -7.14 14.72 -8.50
C ALA A 100 -5.74 14.35 -9.01
N THR A 101 -4.85 15.34 -9.14
CA THR A 101 -3.46 15.11 -9.56
C THR A 101 -2.68 14.30 -8.51
N ARG A 102 -2.89 14.59 -7.21
CA ARG A 102 -2.26 13.86 -6.10
C ARG A 102 -2.74 12.42 -6.05
N LEU A 103 -4.05 12.20 -6.11
CA LEU A 103 -4.62 10.85 -6.12
C LEU A 103 -4.13 10.05 -7.34
N ALA A 104 -4.14 10.64 -8.54
CA ALA A 104 -3.63 9.98 -9.74
C ALA A 104 -2.14 9.61 -9.62
N THR A 105 -1.33 10.52 -9.06
CA THR A 105 0.10 10.25 -8.80
C THR A 105 0.26 9.12 -7.79
N LEU A 106 -0.48 9.15 -6.68
CA LEU A 106 -0.42 8.14 -5.64
C LEU A 106 -0.81 6.76 -6.18
N THR A 107 -1.95 6.67 -6.87
CA THR A 107 -2.40 5.43 -7.52
C THR A 107 -1.38 4.91 -8.52
N THR A 108 -0.77 5.79 -9.33
CA THR A 108 0.26 5.37 -10.30
C THR A 108 1.49 4.79 -9.60
N VAL A 109 1.99 5.46 -8.55
CA VAL A 109 3.13 4.98 -7.75
C VAL A 109 2.79 3.64 -7.10
N THR A 110 1.61 3.49 -6.51
CA THR A 110 1.14 2.25 -5.93
C THR A 110 1.11 1.10 -6.94
N VAL A 111 0.60 1.33 -8.15
CA VAL A 111 0.56 0.31 -9.22
C VAL A 111 1.97 -0.10 -9.63
N VAL A 112 2.92 0.83 -9.70
CA VAL A 112 4.33 0.52 -9.98
C VAL A 112 4.95 -0.32 -8.86
N VAL A 113 4.74 0.05 -7.59
CA VAL A 113 5.22 -0.69 -6.42
C VAL A 113 4.64 -2.11 -6.40
N ALA A 114 3.34 -2.25 -6.66
CA ALA A 114 2.68 -3.53 -6.77
C ALA A 114 3.24 -4.36 -7.94
N GLY A 115 3.57 -3.73 -9.09
CA GLY A 115 4.19 -4.39 -10.22
C GLY A 115 5.57 -4.96 -9.91
N VAL A 116 6.40 -4.20 -9.17
CA VAL A 116 7.71 -4.69 -8.73
C VAL A 116 7.56 -5.87 -7.77
N ASN A 117 6.69 -5.76 -6.77
CA ASN A 117 6.45 -6.84 -5.81
C ASN A 117 5.86 -8.08 -6.48
N TYR A 118 4.86 -7.91 -7.36
CA TYR A 118 4.26 -9.00 -8.13
C TYR A 118 5.28 -9.66 -9.06
N GLY A 119 6.15 -8.87 -9.69
CA GLY A 119 7.22 -9.40 -10.53
C GLY A 119 8.18 -10.30 -9.75
N ILE A 120 8.51 -9.93 -8.51
CA ILE A 120 9.33 -10.75 -7.62
C ILE A 120 8.56 -11.98 -7.14
N LEU A 121 7.28 -11.81 -6.79
CA LEU A 121 6.41 -12.91 -6.37
C LEU A 121 6.25 -13.96 -7.48
N ARG A 122 6.19 -13.54 -8.74
CA ARG A 122 6.18 -14.42 -9.93
C ARG A 122 7.45 -15.25 -10.12
N LEU A 123 8.57 -14.88 -9.48
CA LEU A 123 9.80 -15.67 -9.53
C LEU A 123 9.77 -16.83 -8.53
N THR A 124 8.87 -16.76 -7.55
CA THR A 124 8.82 -17.69 -6.42
C THR A 124 7.51 -18.48 -6.37
N LEU A 125 6.43 -17.92 -6.92
CA LEU A 125 5.10 -18.49 -7.05
C LEU A 125 4.63 -18.43 -8.51
N GLU A 126 3.84 -19.41 -8.91
CA GLU A 126 3.18 -19.44 -10.21
C GLU A 126 1.67 -19.28 -10.01
N PRO A 127 1.11 -18.06 -10.18
CA PRO A 127 -0.30 -17.80 -9.90
C PRO A 127 -1.23 -18.37 -10.97
N ASP A 128 -2.30 -19.04 -10.55
CA ASP A 128 -3.33 -19.57 -11.46
C ASP A 128 -4.10 -18.47 -12.20
N ALA A 129 -4.44 -17.37 -11.50
CA ALA A 129 -5.08 -16.19 -12.09
C ALA A 129 -4.14 -14.96 -12.02
N PRO A 130 -3.13 -14.86 -12.92
CA PRO A 130 -2.05 -13.88 -12.77
C PRO A 130 -2.52 -12.41 -12.85
N VAL A 131 -3.49 -12.11 -13.72
CA VAL A 131 -4.03 -10.76 -13.86
C VAL A 131 -4.82 -10.35 -12.61
N ALA A 132 -5.61 -11.27 -12.06
CA ALA A 132 -6.37 -11.05 -10.84
C ALA A 132 -5.44 -10.87 -9.63
N ALA A 133 -4.43 -11.73 -9.50
CA ALA A 133 -3.42 -11.65 -8.45
C ALA A 133 -2.69 -10.29 -8.45
N PHE A 134 -2.27 -9.81 -9.61
CA PHE A 134 -1.69 -8.46 -9.72
C PHE A 134 -2.67 -7.37 -9.27
N GLY A 135 -3.94 -7.45 -9.71
CA GLY A 135 -4.98 -6.50 -9.34
C GLY A 135 -5.25 -6.46 -7.83
N PHE A 136 -5.31 -7.62 -7.18
CA PHE A 136 -5.55 -7.73 -5.73
C PHE A 136 -4.35 -7.25 -4.91
N LEU A 137 -3.12 -7.52 -5.37
CA LEU A 137 -1.93 -6.97 -4.75
C LEU A 137 -1.87 -5.44 -4.89
N ALA A 138 -2.25 -4.90 -6.05
CA ALA A 138 -2.34 -3.46 -6.27
C ALA A 138 -3.43 -2.81 -5.40
N LEU A 139 -4.56 -3.49 -5.19
CA LEU A 139 -5.61 -3.05 -4.26
C LEU A 139 -5.12 -3.01 -2.81
N ALA A 140 -4.40 -4.04 -2.35
CA ALA A 140 -3.78 -4.04 -1.03
C ALA A 140 -2.84 -2.84 -0.85
N GLY A 141 -2.02 -2.55 -1.87
CA GLY A 141 -1.18 -1.36 -1.88
C GLY A 141 -1.96 -0.05 -1.89
N LEU A 142 -3.11 0.01 -2.57
CA LEU A 142 -3.92 1.22 -2.65
C LEU A 142 -4.59 1.55 -1.31
N VAL A 143 -5.07 0.52 -0.61
CA VAL A 143 -5.58 0.64 0.77
C VAL A 143 -4.53 1.28 1.65
N TYR A 144 -3.30 0.74 1.66
CA TYR A 144 -2.23 1.28 2.49
C TYR A 144 -1.71 2.63 2.03
N ALA A 145 -1.67 2.90 0.73
CA ALA A 145 -1.33 4.22 0.20
C ALA A 145 -2.28 5.29 0.72
N PHE A 146 -3.59 5.01 0.77
CA PHE A 146 -4.56 5.94 1.34
C PHE A 146 -4.46 6.04 2.85
N ILE A 147 -4.23 4.94 3.58
CA ILE A 147 -3.95 4.98 5.02
C ILE A 147 -2.72 5.85 5.30
N GLY A 148 -1.64 5.66 4.55
CA GLY A 148 -0.43 6.47 4.63
C GLY A 148 -0.70 7.95 4.36
N ALA A 149 -1.48 8.25 3.33
CA ALA A 149 -1.90 9.63 3.04
C ALA A 149 -2.74 10.24 4.17
N LEU A 150 -3.65 9.48 4.78
CA LEU A 150 -4.42 9.94 5.95
C LEU A 150 -3.51 10.22 7.14
N VAL A 151 -2.55 9.32 7.42
CA VAL A 151 -1.56 9.52 8.48
C VAL A 151 -0.73 10.78 8.19
N GLY A 152 -0.27 10.98 6.95
CA GLY A 152 0.48 12.18 6.56
C GLY A 152 -0.31 13.47 6.58
N ALA A 153 -1.64 13.38 6.53
CA ALA A 153 -2.50 14.54 6.69
C ALA A 153 -2.55 15.02 8.15
N VAL A 154 -2.48 14.07 9.10
CA VAL A 154 -2.57 14.32 10.54
C VAL A 154 -1.19 14.57 11.16
N MET A 155 -0.18 13.81 10.74
CA MET A 155 1.16 13.85 11.33
C MET A 155 2.00 14.96 10.70
N PRO A 156 2.59 15.86 11.49
CA PRO A 156 3.40 16.97 10.97
C PRO A 156 4.80 16.54 10.54
N ARG A 157 5.30 15.41 11.05
CA ARG A 157 6.69 14.97 10.89
C ARG A 157 6.76 13.59 10.25
N LEU A 158 7.67 13.47 9.27
CA LEU A 158 7.88 12.23 8.52
C LEU A 158 8.25 11.06 9.44
N PHE A 159 9.14 11.29 10.42
CA PHE A 159 9.59 10.23 11.32
C PHE A 159 8.43 9.63 12.13
N GLU A 160 7.65 10.48 12.81
CA GLU A 160 6.49 10.06 13.62
C GLU A 160 5.43 9.35 12.75
N GLY A 161 5.11 9.93 11.59
CA GLY A 161 4.16 9.32 10.66
C GLY A 161 4.64 7.97 10.11
N SER A 162 5.94 7.83 9.85
CA SER A 162 6.50 6.58 9.31
C SER A 162 6.41 5.45 10.32
N LEU A 163 6.64 5.73 11.60
CA LEU A 163 6.49 4.76 12.69
C LEU A 163 5.04 4.29 12.80
N VAL A 164 4.08 5.21 12.70
CA VAL A 164 2.64 4.88 12.72
C VAL A 164 2.26 4.01 11.53
N VAL A 165 2.64 4.39 10.31
CA VAL A 165 2.32 3.62 9.10
C VAL A 165 2.91 2.22 9.15
N VAL A 166 4.19 2.09 9.53
CA VAL A 166 4.86 0.78 9.64
C VAL A 166 4.22 -0.06 10.73
N PHE A 167 3.93 0.52 11.89
CA PHE A 167 3.26 -0.20 12.98
C PHE A 167 1.87 -0.68 12.58
N LEU A 168 1.07 0.16 11.92
CA LEU A 168 -0.23 -0.23 11.39
C LEU A 168 -0.10 -1.33 10.33
N ALA A 169 0.87 -1.25 9.42
CA ALA A 169 1.13 -2.29 8.42
C ALA A 169 1.52 -3.62 9.06
N MET A 170 2.37 -3.59 10.08
CA MET A 170 2.78 -4.79 10.80
C MET A 170 1.63 -5.42 11.57
N MET A 171 0.87 -4.63 12.34
CA MET A 171 -0.26 -5.14 13.11
C MET A 171 -1.38 -5.66 12.21
N ASP A 172 -1.66 -4.97 11.12
CA ASP A 172 -2.63 -5.45 10.14
C ASP A 172 -2.17 -6.74 9.48
N ALA A 173 -0.96 -6.78 8.90
CA ALA A 173 -0.46 -8.00 8.26
C ALA A 173 -0.37 -9.19 9.23
N PHE A 174 -0.06 -8.93 10.51
CA PHE A 174 0.00 -9.96 11.54
C PHE A 174 -1.38 -10.48 11.96
N LEU A 175 -2.36 -9.59 12.12
CA LEU A 175 -3.70 -9.95 12.58
C LEU A 175 -4.59 -10.45 11.44
N SER A 176 -4.51 -9.81 10.28
CA SER A 176 -5.23 -10.22 9.07
C SER A 176 -4.59 -11.41 8.38
N GLY A 177 -3.31 -11.69 8.63
CA GLY A 177 -2.62 -12.92 8.22
C GLY A 177 -3.20 -14.15 8.90
N ASP A 178 -2.92 -15.33 8.33
CA ASP A 178 -3.26 -16.58 8.99
C ASP A 178 -2.36 -16.69 10.23
N SER A 179 -2.88 -16.20 11.36
CA SER A 179 -2.08 -15.95 12.56
C SER A 179 -1.50 -17.28 13.06
N PRO A 180 -0.17 -17.44 13.10
CA PRO A 180 0.44 -18.67 13.57
C PRO A 180 0.27 -18.88 15.09
N LEU A 181 -0.36 -17.93 15.79
CA LEU A 181 -0.50 -17.93 17.25
C LEU A 181 -1.92 -18.19 17.74
N ALA A 182 -2.93 -18.20 16.87
CA ALA A 182 -4.32 -18.37 17.27
C ALA A 182 -5.08 -19.23 16.27
N ALA A 183 -5.64 -20.34 16.76
CA ALA A 183 -6.53 -21.21 15.99
C ALA A 183 -7.88 -20.55 15.72
N ASP A 184 -8.40 -19.86 16.73
CA ASP A 184 -9.65 -19.10 16.65
C ASP A 184 -9.31 -17.64 16.39
N VAL A 185 -9.24 -17.26 15.11
CA VAL A 185 -9.09 -15.87 14.71
C VAL A 185 -10.42 -15.15 14.99
N PRO A 186 -10.43 -14.08 15.80
CA PRO A 186 -11.67 -13.39 16.13
C PRO A 186 -12.37 -12.81 14.90
N ASP A 187 -13.71 -12.83 14.89
CA ASP A 187 -14.52 -12.35 13.75
C ASP A 187 -14.26 -10.88 13.39
N PHE A 188 -13.79 -10.06 14.32
CA PHE A 188 -13.50 -8.65 14.05
C PHE A 188 -12.30 -8.45 13.12
N VAL A 189 -11.47 -9.48 12.92
CA VAL A 189 -10.30 -9.43 12.03
C VAL A 189 -10.71 -9.18 10.57
N GLN A 190 -11.93 -9.54 10.17
CA GLN A 190 -12.43 -9.26 8.81
C GLN A 190 -12.48 -7.76 8.47
N TYR A 191 -12.56 -6.88 9.47
CA TYR A 191 -12.59 -5.43 9.25
C TYR A 191 -11.21 -4.82 9.05
N PHE A 192 -10.14 -5.61 9.19
CA PHE A 192 -8.79 -5.12 8.99
C PHE A 192 -8.52 -4.80 7.52
N PRO A 193 -7.76 -3.72 7.23
CA PRO A 193 -7.56 -3.24 5.87
C PRO A 193 -6.98 -4.29 4.90
N LEU A 194 -6.09 -5.18 5.37
CA LEU A 194 -5.47 -6.21 4.52
C LEU A 194 -6.22 -7.54 4.47
N TYR A 195 -7.25 -7.76 5.29
CA TYR A 195 -7.93 -9.05 5.35
C TYR A 195 -8.51 -9.50 4.01
N HIS A 196 -9.44 -8.72 3.44
CA HIS A 196 -10.08 -9.07 2.16
C HIS A 196 -9.13 -8.99 0.96
N PRO A 197 -8.21 -7.99 0.83
CA PRO A 197 -7.20 -8.01 -0.24
C PRO A 197 -6.31 -9.26 -0.19
N LYS A 198 -5.94 -9.74 1.00
CA LYS A 198 -5.19 -10.99 1.19
C LYS A 198 -6.00 -12.20 0.72
N GLN A 199 -7.26 -12.33 1.16
CA GLN A 199 -8.14 -13.45 0.75
C GLN A 199 -8.32 -13.52 -0.77
N LEU A 200 -8.54 -12.37 -1.41
CA LEU A 200 -8.63 -12.28 -2.87
C LEU A 200 -7.33 -12.69 -3.55
N LEU A 201 -6.18 -12.22 -3.04
CA LEU A 201 -4.88 -12.59 -3.59
C LEU A 201 -4.60 -14.08 -3.44
N GLN A 202 -4.88 -14.65 -2.27
CA GLN A 202 -4.69 -16.06 -1.95
C GLN A 202 -5.51 -16.96 -2.86
N SER A 203 -6.82 -16.71 -2.97
CA SER A 203 -7.71 -17.45 -3.89
C SER A 203 -7.31 -17.30 -5.35
N ALA A 204 -6.85 -16.12 -5.78
CA ALA A 204 -6.39 -15.92 -7.14
C ALA A 204 -5.07 -16.64 -7.46
N VAL A 205 -4.18 -16.75 -6.49
CA VAL A 205 -2.87 -17.39 -6.66
C VAL A 205 -2.99 -18.90 -6.61
N PHE A 206 -3.74 -19.46 -5.65
CA PHE A 206 -3.77 -20.90 -5.39
C PHE A 206 -4.97 -21.64 -5.98
N ASP A 207 -6.11 -20.97 -6.19
CA ASP A 207 -7.34 -21.61 -6.66
C ASP A 207 -7.79 -21.11 -8.04
N GLY A 208 -7.16 -20.05 -8.56
CA GLY A 208 -7.56 -19.38 -9.81
C GLY A 208 -8.94 -18.71 -9.76
N THR A 209 -9.52 -18.58 -8.57
CA THR A 209 -10.86 -17.98 -8.36
C THR A 209 -10.78 -16.76 -7.44
N PHE A 210 -11.91 -16.08 -7.24
CA PHE A 210 -12.00 -15.00 -6.26
C PHE A 210 -13.45 -14.78 -5.82
N ALA A 211 -13.66 -14.46 -4.55
CA ALA A 211 -14.98 -14.19 -4.02
C ALA A 211 -15.41 -12.75 -4.38
N THR A 212 -16.56 -12.61 -5.04
CA THR A 212 -17.10 -11.28 -5.39
C THR A 212 -17.47 -10.47 -4.14
N GLY A 213 -17.85 -11.14 -3.04
CA GLY A 213 -18.13 -10.48 -1.76
C GLY A 213 -16.91 -9.73 -1.21
N ASP A 214 -15.74 -10.37 -1.19
CA ASP A 214 -14.50 -9.74 -0.76
C ASP A 214 -14.11 -8.57 -1.67
N LEU A 215 -14.30 -8.73 -2.99
CA LEU A 215 -14.03 -7.66 -3.95
C LEU A 215 -14.90 -6.42 -3.71
N LEU A 216 -16.19 -6.62 -3.43
CA LEU A 216 -17.10 -5.55 -3.07
C LEU A 216 -16.71 -4.88 -1.76
N PHE A 217 -16.28 -5.65 -0.77
CA PHE A 217 -15.81 -5.11 0.51
C PHE A 217 -14.56 -4.25 0.32
N VAL A 218 -13.56 -4.74 -0.42
CA VAL A 218 -12.34 -3.97 -0.73
C VAL A 218 -12.69 -2.71 -1.52
N GLY A 219 -13.57 -2.81 -2.52
CA GLY A 219 -14.05 -1.66 -3.27
C GLY A 219 -14.71 -0.61 -2.38
N GLY A 220 -15.58 -1.04 -1.47
CA GLY A 220 -16.20 -0.18 -0.46
C GLY A 220 -15.18 0.45 0.49
N TYR A 221 -14.19 -0.32 0.94
CA TYR A 221 -13.13 0.16 1.83
C TYR A 221 -12.27 1.24 1.16
N VAL A 222 -11.85 1.01 -0.09
CA VAL A 222 -11.11 1.97 -0.90
C VAL A 222 -11.93 3.25 -1.12
N LEU A 223 -13.24 3.13 -1.37
CA LEU A 223 -14.13 4.30 -1.49
C LEU A 223 -14.23 5.09 -0.19
N VAL A 224 -14.36 4.42 0.96
CA VAL A 224 -14.39 5.07 2.28
C VAL A 224 -13.08 5.83 2.53
N LEU A 225 -11.94 5.19 2.26
CA LEU A 225 -10.62 5.83 2.38
C LEU A 225 -10.47 7.01 1.42
N LEU A 226 -10.93 6.88 0.17
CA LEU A 226 -10.91 7.96 -0.81
C LEU A 226 -11.72 9.18 -0.35
N VAL A 227 -12.92 8.93 0.19
CA VAL A 227 -13.76 9.99 0.77
C VAL A 227 -13.06 10.62 1.97
N ALA A 228 -12.47 9.82 2.86
CA ALA A 228 -11.74 10.33 4.02
C ALA A 228 -10.56 11.22 3.60
N VAL A 229 -9.74 10.78 2.64
CA VAL A 229 -8.61 11.57 2.10
C VAL A 229 -9.11 12.88 1.51
N THR A 230 -10.20 12.82 0.74
CA THR A 230 -10.82 14.00 0.12
C THR A 230 -11.32 15.01 1.17
N VAL A 231 -12.00 14.52 2.21
CA VAL A 231 -12.55 15.37 3.29
C VAL A 231 -11.43 16.00 4.10
N ILE A 232 -10.41 15.22 4.49
CA ILE A 232 -9.29 15.75 5.28
C ILE A 232 -8.48 16.76 4.46
N PHE A 233 -8.17 16.45 3.19
CA PHE A 233 -7.50 17.41 2.30
C PHE A 233 -8.30 18.71 2.16
N GLY A 234 -9.62 18.61 1.98
CA GLY A 234 -10.51 19.77 1.92
C GLY A 234 -10.51 20.60 3.20
N ARG A 235 -10.47 19.97 4.38
CA ARG A 235 -10.38 20.68 5.67
C ARG A 235 -9.03 21.38 5.85
N THR A 236 -7.94 20.69 5.56
CA THR A 236 -6.57 21.24 5.67
C THR A 236 -6.33 22.44 4.75
N MET A 237 -6.95 22.45 3.55
CA MET A 237 -6.83 23.57 2.62
C MET A 237 -7.69 24.78 3.01
N ARG A 238 -8.84 24.56 3.68
CA ARG A 238 -9.71 25.67 4.14
C ARG A 238 -9.12 26.44 5.31
N THR A 239 -8.49 25.76 6.26
CA THR A 239 -7.87 26.41 7.43
C THR A 239 -6.66 27.27 7.04
N ALA A 240 -5.95 26.92 5.95
CA ALA A 240 -4.83 27.69 5.42
C ALA A 240 -5.22 29.01 4.72
N GLY A 241 -6.51 29.19 4.42
CA GLY A 241 -7.08 30.40 3.78
C GLY A 241 -7.67 31.43 4.76
N GLY A 242 -7.63 31.16 6.08
CA GLY A 242 -8.16 32.06 7.10
C GLY A 242 -7.08 32.88 7.80
N TRP A 243 -6.63 33.98 7.18
CA TRP A 243 -6.08 35.11 7.93
C TRP A 243 -6.80 36.39 7.48
N SER A 244 -7.58 36.90 8.44
CA SER A 244 -8.03 38.27 8.71
C SER A 244 -7.72 39.35 7.66
N VAL A 245 -8.81 40.00 7.22
CA VAL A 245 -8.84 41.42 6.83
C VAL A 245 -8.26 42.28 7.96
#